data_AF-A0A945ABM6-F1
#
_entry.id   AF-A0A945ABM6-F1
#
_cell.length_a   1.000
_cell.length_b   1.000
_cell.length_c   1.000
_cell.angle_alpha   90.00
_cell.angle_beta   90.00
_cell.angle_gamma   90.00
#
_symmetry.space_group_name_H-M   'P 1'
#
loop_
_entity.id
_entity.type
_entity.pdbx_description
1 polymer ?
#
loop_
_entity_poly.entity_id
_entity_poly.type
_entity_poly.pdbx_seq_one_letter_code
_entity_poly.pdbx_strand_id
1 'polypeptide(L)'
;MDTLLKTDLRQEYDENGYVVARNAIDAGLAQETVDHVHWLMKKHPDLRPERLHHNLLAHDPFMHRLVGDDRLLDIAEQFIGSDIALFAAHYIAKRPQTGQAVQWHQDGSYWPLEPMEVTTLWVAGTDSKIENGCMRVLPGTQDKHLLKRRDLMELDTEKFVLGVGIRPDQIDDSEAVDLELKAGDISIHNPNIIHGSNANTSDEWRVGLTLRYIPTSTWVNKEEHKNILLRGEKTEGVQNLYADRPRFVEREHMPFEGCGQWND
;
A
#
# COMPACT_ATOMS: atom_id res chain seq x y z
N MET A 1 -12.26 25.92 1.76
CA MET A 1 -11.94 24.91 2.80
C MET A 1 -11.01 23.83 2.25
N ASP A 2 -11.15 23.45 0.98
CA ASP A 2 -10.41 22.35 0.35
C ASP A 2 -8.89 22.60 0.13
N THR A 3 -8.48 23.82 -0.22
CA THR A 3 -7.05 24.12 -0.47
C THR A 3 -6.18 24.13 0.80
N LEU A 4 -6.75 24.49 1.95
CA LEU A 4 -6.03 24.55 3.23
C LEU A 4 -5.74 23.13 3.78
N LEU A 5 -6.65 22.18 3.59
CA LEU A 5 -6.42 20.76 3.91
C LEU A 5 -5.31 20.16 3.02
N LYS A 6 -5.24 20.55 1.74
CA LYS A 6 -4.22 20.07 0.80
C LYS A 6 -2.80 20.58 1.13
N THR A 7 -2.67 21.83 1.58
CA THR A 7 -1.36 22.41 1.92
C THR A 7 -0.77 21.78 3.19
N ASP A 8 -1.62 21.45 4.17
CA ASP A 8 -1.19 20.87 5.45
C ASP A 8 -0.63 19.44 5.26
N LEU A 9 -1.34 18.60 4.49
CA LEU A 9 -0.93 17.22 4.23
C LEU A 9 0.43 17.14 3.52
N ARG A 10 0.64 17.99 2.52
CA ARG A 10 1.90 17.99 1.76
C ARG A 10 3.07 18.46 2.62
N GLN A 11 2.87 19.50 3.41
CA GLN A 11 3.93 20.01 4.29
C GLN A 11 4.36 18.97 5.32
N GLU A 12 3.41 18.35 6.02
CA GLU A 12 3.72 17.29 7.00
C GLU A 12 4.44 16.11 6.35
N TYR A 13 4.02 15.71 5.15
CA TYR A 13 4.66 14.64 4.39
C TYR A 13 6.10 14.99 4.00
N ASP A 14 6.36 16.20 3.51
CA ASP A 14 7.69 16.63 3.11
C ASP A 14 8.63 16.74 4.34
N GLU A 15 8.13 17.23 5.47
CA GLU A 15 8.89 17.36 6.72
C GLU A 15 9.18 15.99 7.36
N ASN A 16 8.16 15.15 7.53
CA ASN A 16 8.25 13.92 8.32
C ASN A 16 8.49 12.65 7.49
N GLY A 17 8.27 12.71 6.18
CA GLY A 17 8.28 11.56 5.27
C GLY A 17 6.97 10.77 5.26
N TYR A 18 5.97 11.20 6.04
CA TYR A 18 4.64 10.61 6.10
C TYR A 18 3.61 11.63 6.58
N VAL A 19 2.33 11.34 6.33
CA VAL A 19 1.19 12.07 6.89
C VAL A 19 -0.02 11.14 7.02
N VAL A 20 -1.00 11.50 7.86
CA VAL A 20 -2.24 10.73 7.99
C VAL A 20 -3.45 11.56 7.55
N ALA A 21 -4.15 11.08 6.53
CA ALA A 21 -5.47 11.59 6.15
C ALA A 21 -6.55 10.87 6.97
N ARG A 22 -7.22 11.61 7.85
CA ARG A 22 -8.27 11.07 8.74
C ARG A 22 -9.63 11.01 8.03
N ASN A 23 -10.39 9.94 8.24
CA ASN A 23 -11.69 9.69 7.61
C ASN A 23 -11.67 9.92 6.09
N ALA A 24 -10.59 9.46 5.43
CA ALA A 24 -10.34 9.69 4.02
C ALA A 24 -11.28 8.88 3.10
N ILE A 25 -11.70 7.70 3.56
CA ILE A 25 -12.75 6.90 2.92
C ILE A 25 -13.87 6.58 3.91
N ASP A 26 -15.05 6.27 3.39
CA ASP A 26 -16.18 5.89 4.22
C ASP A 26 -16.06 4.46 4.78
N ALA A 27 -16.90 4.17 5.78
CA ALA A 27 -16.93 2.86 6.43
C ALA A 27 -17.31 1.71 5.49
N GLY A 28 -18.09 1.98 4.43
CA GLY A 28 -18.44 0.99 3.41
C GLY A 28 -17.22 0.56 2.60
N LEU A 29 -16.45 1.52 2.07
CA LEU A 29 -15.23 1.22 1.31
C LEU A 29 -14.16 0.56 2.19
N ALA A 30 -14.04 0.98 3.46
CA ALA A 30 -13.18 0.32 4.43
C ALA A 30 -13.62 -1.15 4.66
N GLN A 31 -14.92 -1.40 4.83
CA GLN A 31 -15.46 -2.75 5.00
C GLN A 31 -15.28 -3.61 3.75
N GLU A 32 -15.46 -3.07 2.55
CA GLU A 32 -15.19 -3.79 1.30
C GLU A 32 -13.75 -4.30 1.22
N THR A 33 -12.79 -3.53 1.75
CA THR A 33 -11.38 -3.94 1.83
C THR A 33 -11.20 -5.18 2.71
N VAL A 34 -11.95 -5.27 3.81
CA VAL A 34 -11.98 -6.42 4.73
C VAL A 34 -12.67 -7.62 4.09
N ASP A 35 -13.82 -7.40 3.47
CA ASP A 35 -14.60 -8.44 2.82
C ASP A 35 -13.79 -9.11 1.70
N HIS A 36 -13.02 -8.31 0.94
CA HIS A 36 -12.16 -8.82 -0.12
C HIS A 36 -11.04 -9.73 0.40
N VAL A 37 -10.40 -9.37 1.52
CA VAL A 37 -9.41 -10.24 2.17
C VAL A 37 -10.04 -11.58 2.56
N HIS A 38 -11.22 -11.57 3.18
CA HIS A 38 -11.91 -12.80 3.56
C HIS A 38 -12.34 -13.63 2.36
N TRP A 39 -12.80 -12.99 1.29
CA TRP A 39 -13.15 -13.66 0.04
C TRP A 39 -11.93 -14.32 -0.61
N LEU A 40 -10.80 -13.61 -0.70
CA LEU A 40 -9.55 -14.15 -1.24
C LEU A 40 -9.02 -15.30 -0.39
N MET A 41 -9.07 -15.18 0.93
CA MET A 41 -8.67 -16.27 1.84
C MET A 41 -9.53 -17.52 1.67
N LYS A 42 -10.83 -17.38 1.37
CA LYS A 42 -11.68 -18.53 1.07
C LYS A 42 -11.31 -19.18 -0.26
N LYS A 43 -10.94 -18.38 -1.26
CA LYS A 43 -10.49 -18.86 -2.59
C LYS A 43 -9.09 -19.48 -2.55
N HIS A 44 -8.24 -19.01 -1.63
CA HIS A 44 -6.85 -19.42 -1.47
C HIS A 44 -6.55 -19.78 0.00
N PRO A 45 -7.09 -20.90 0.52
CA PRO A 45 -7.01 -21.25 1.94
C PRO A 45 -5.59 -21.48 2.46
N ASP A 46 -4.67 -21.87 1.57
CA ASP A 46 -3.26 -22.13 1.90
C ASP A 46 -2.40 -20.86 1.87
N LEU A 47 -2.95 -19.73 1.40
CA LEU A 47 -2.24 -18.45 1.39
C LEU A 47 -2.50 -17.69 2.69
N ARG A 48 -1.40 -17.21 3.28
CA ARG A 48 -1.47 -16.22 4.34
C ARG A 48 -2.04 -14.91 3.78
N PRO A 49 -2.88 -14.19 4.55
CA PRO A 49 -3.43 -12.90 4.13
C PRO A 49 -2.35 -11.85 3.85
N GLU A 50 -1.21 -11.91 4.53
CA GLU A 50 -0.05 -11.05 4.27
C GLU A 50 0.67 -11.38 2.95
N ARG A 51 0.29 -12.46 2.25
CA ARG A 51 0.83 -12.86 0.94
C ARG A 51 -0.11 -12.56 -0.24
N LEU A 52 -1.20 -11.83 -0.01
CA LEU A 52 -2.09 -11.36 -1.06
C LEU A 52 -1.47 -10.13 -1.76
N HIS A 53 -0.51 -10.40 -2.64
CA HIS A 53 0.30 -9.40 -3.35
C HIS A 53 -0.25 -9.05 -4.74
N HIS A 54 0.34 -8.02 -5.35
CA HIS A 54 -0.06 -7.43 -6.63
C HIS A 54 -0.41 -8.42 -7.73
N ASN A 55 0.35 -9.49 -7.95
CA ASN A 55 0.07 -10.45 -9.03
C ASN A 55 -1.32 -11.11 -8.90
N LEU A 56 -1.82 -11.30 -7.68
CA LEU A 56 -3.16 -11.82 -7.43
C LEU A 56 -4.23 -10.74 -7.63
N LEU A 57 -3.88 -9.48 -7.40
CA LEU A 57 -4.81 -8.35 -7.34
C LEU A 57 -4.90 -7.58 -8.67
N ALA A 58 -3.86 -7.62 -9.51
CA ALA A 58 -3.73 -6.80 -10.72
C ALA A 58 -4.74 -7.14 -11.82
N HIS A 59 -5.38 -8.31 -11.74
CA HIS A 59 -6.41 -8.75 -12.67
C HIS A 59 -7.79 -8.84 -12.03
N ASP A 60 -7.92 -8.39 -10.77
CA ASP A 60 -9.18 -8.42 -10.05
C ASP A 60 -10.02 -7.17 -10.35
N PRO A 61 -11.25 -7.29 -10.90
CA PRO A 61 -12.11 -6.15 -11.18
C PRO A 61 -12.51 -5.38 -9.91
N PHE A 62 -12.64 -6.04 -8.76
CA PHE A 62 -12.87 -5.35 -7.49
C PHE A 62 -11.70 -4.42 -7.17
N MET A 63 -10.47 -4.89 -7.38
CA MET A 63 -9.26 -4.11 -7.11
C MET A 63 -9.15 -2.92 -8.06
N HIS A 64 -9.38 -3.10 -9.36
CA HIS A 64 -9.37 -1.99 -10.33
C HIS A 64 -10.40 -0.91 -9.97
N ARG A 65 -11.60 -1.32 -9.54
CA ARG A 65 -12.63 -0.38 -9.07
C ARG A 65 -12.21 0.32 -7.77
N LEU A 66 -11.60 -0.39 -6.82
CA LEU A 66 -11.18 0.19 -5.54
C LEU A 66 -10.07 1.21 -5.71
N VAL A 67 -9.00 0.85 -6.43
CA VAL A 67 -7.82 1.71 -6.60
C VAL A 67 -8.07 2.88 -7.55
N GLY A 68 -9.15 2.82 -8.33
CA GLY A 68 -9.65 3.93 -9.15
C GLY A 68 -10.67 4.83 -8.43
N ASP A 69 -10.92 4.64 -7.13
CA ASP A 69 -11.83 5.51 -6.38
C ASP A 69 -11.29 6.94 -6.30
N ASP A 70 -12.12 7.92 -6.66
CA ASP A 70 -11.71 9.33 -6.75
C ASP A 70 -11.16 9.86 -5.43
N ARG A 71 -11.62 9.39 -4.27
CA ARG A 71 -11.09 9.83 -2.97
C ARG A 71 -9.63 9.43 -2.78
N LEU A 72 -9.24 8.25 -3.27
CA LEU A 72 -7.86 7.79 -3.22
C LEU A 72 -6.99 8.54 -4.23
N LEU A 73 -7.52 8.73 -5.45
CA LEU A 73 -6.81 9.42 -6.52
C LEU A 73 -6.61 10.90 -6.21
N ASP A 74 -7.59 11.57 -5.59
CA ASP A 74 -7.49 12.98 -5.17
C ASP A 74 -6.45 13.19 -4.06
N ILE A 75 -6.21 12.17 -3.23
CA ILE A 75 -5.11 12.18 -2.26
C ILE A 75 -3.79 11.96 -2.98
N ALA A 76 -3.68 10.91 -3.81
CA ALA A 76 -2.45 10.59 -4.53
C ALA A 76 -1.98 11.75 -5.42
N GLU A 77 -2.89 12.42 -6.12
CA GLU A 77 -2.62 13.55 -7.01
C GLU A 77 -1.82 14.68 -6.32
N GLN A 78 -2.02 14.89 -5.02
CA GLN A 78 -1.30 15.92 -4.25
C GLN A 78 0.21 15.64 -4.11
N PHE A 79 0.62 14.38 -4.29
CA PHE A 79 2.00 13.95 -4.13
C PHE A 79 2.68 13.67 -5.47
N ILE A 80 1.96 13.10 -6.44
CA ILE A 80 2.53 12.61 -7.70
C ILE A 80 1.99 13.32 -8.96
N GLY A 81 1.01 14.21 -8.85
CA GLY A 81 0.39 14.88 -10.00
C GLY A 81 -0.76 14.10 -10.63
N SER A 82 -1.29 14.62 -11.75
CA SER A 82 -2.60 14.22 -12.31
C SER A 82 -2.59 12.95 -13.17
N ASP A 83 -1.43 12.56 -13.70
CA ASP A 83 -1.28 11.36 -14.52
C ASP A 83 -0.88 10.18 -13.65
N ILE A 84 -1.86 9.41 -13.20
CA ILE A 84 -1.71 8.43 -12.12
C ILE A 84 -1.83 7.01 -12.65
N ALA A 85 -0.84 6.19 -12.31
CA ALA A 85 -0.90 4.74 -12.43
C ALA A 85 -0.65 4.07 -11.08
N LEU A 86 -1.22 2.89 -10.87
CA LEU A 86 -0.85 2.02 -9.76
C LEU A 86 0.27 1.08 -10.19
N PHE A 87 1.40 1.19 -9.49
CA PHE A 87 2.54 0.28 -9.66
C PHE A 87 2.30 -1.06 -8.98
N ALA A 88 1.85 -1.05 -7.72
CA ALA A 88 1.62 -2.28 -6.97
C ALA A 88 0.61 -2.11 -5.82
N ALA A 89 -0.19 -3.16 -5.61
CA ALA A 89 -1.07 -3.30 -4.46
C ALA A 89 -0.64 -4.48 -3.59
N HIS A 90 -0.84 -4.41 -2.28
CA HIS A 90 -0.53 -5.52 -1.37
C HIS A 90 -1.35 -5.40 -0.09
N TYR A 91 -2.11 -6.43 0.25
CA TYR A 91 -2.72 -6.52 1.58
C TYR A 91 -1.68 -6.85 2.66
N ILE A 92 -1.63 -6.01 3.69
CA ILE A 92 -0.97 -6.34 4.96
C ILE A 92 -2.08 -6.59 5.98
N ALA A 93 -2.70 -7.76 5.86
CA ALA A 93 -3.79 -8.21 6.72
C ALA A 93 -3.28 -9.22 7.77
N LYS A 94 -3.27 -8.80 9.03
CA LYS A 94 -2.74 -9.55 10.17
C LYS A 94 -3.87 -10.22 10.93
N ARG A 95 -3.84 -11.56 10.94
CA ARG A 95 -4.74 -12.39 11.75
C ARG A 95 -4.57 -12.09 13.25
N PRO A 96 -5.64 -12.23 14.04
CA PRO A 96 -5.53 -12.32 15.49
C PRO A 96 -4.43 -13.30 15.91
N GLN A 97 -3.61 -12.88 16.87
CA GLN A 97 -2.51 -13.61 17.53
C GLN A 97 -1.38 -14.16 16.65
N THR A 98 -1.58 -14.25 15.33
CA THR A 98 -0.73 -15.00 14.40
C THR A 98 -0.27 -14.16 13.22
N GLY A 99 -0.64 -12.87 13.18
CA GLY A 99 -0.26 -11.95 12.12
C GLY A 99 1.23 -11.61 12.17
N GLN A 100 1.89 -11.70 11.03
CA GLN A 100 3.36 -11.57 10.94
C GLN A 100 3.83 -10.12 11.17
N ALA A 101 5.07 -9.98 11.66
CA ALA A 101 5.75 -8.69 11.70
C ALA A 101 6.24 -8.29 10.30
N VAL A 102 6.33 -6.98 10.07
CA VAL A 102 7.06 -6.41 8.93
C VAL A 102 8.33 -5.80 9.52
N GLN A 103 9.48 -6.37 9.18
CA GLN A 103 10.76 -5.85 9.65
C GLN A 103 10.98 -4.43 9.12
N TRP A 104 11.71 -3.61 9.88
CA TRP A 104 12.15 -2.29 9.44
C TRP A 104 12.78 -2.34 8.05
N HIS A 105 12.31 -1.48 7.15
CA HIS A 105 12.76 -1.42 5.77
C HIS A 105 12.53 -0.04 5.15
N GLN A 106 13.10 0.14 3.97
CA GLN A 106 12.76 1.20 3.03
C GLN A 106 12.18 0.53 1.79
N ASP A 107 10.99 0.94 1.40
CA ASP A 107 10.26 0.42 0.24
C ASP A 107 11.06 0.64 -1.07
N GLY A 108 11.65 1.83 -1.20
CA GLY A 108 12.49 2.22 -2.34
C GLY A 108 13.74 1.35 -2.53
N SER A 109 14.17 0.60 -1.51
CA SER A 109 15.28 -0.35 -1.63
C SER A 109 14.93 -1.59 -2.47
N TYR A 110 13.64 -1.81 -2.76
CA TYR A 110 13.13 -3.01 -3.42
C TYR A 110 12.66 -2.78 -4.85
N TRP A 111 12.38 -1.55 -5.23
CA TRP A 111 11.62 -1.28 -6.45
C TRP A 111 12.50 -0.78 -7.59
N PRO A 112 12.28 -1.27 -8.82
CA PRO A 112 13.02 -0.83 -9.99
C PRO A 112 12.32 0.36 -10.65
N LEU A 113 12.14 1.47 -9.91
CA LEU A 113 11.48 2.68 -10.40
C LEU A 113 12.50 3.73 -10.83
N GLU A 114 12.30 4.31 -12.01
CA GLU A 114 13.18 5.31 -12.60
C GLU A 114 12.35 6.50 -13.15
N PRO A 115 12.36 7.69 -12.50
CA PRO A 115 12.89 7.96 -11.16
C PRO A 115 12.11 7.23 -10.05
N MET A 116 12.62 7.26 -8.81
CA MET A 116 11.91 6.74 -7.63
C MET A 116 10.78 7.69 -7.18
N GLU A 117 9.88 8.02 -8.11
CA GLU A 117 8.69 8.82 -7.85
C GLU A 117 7.50 7.88 -7.67
N VAL A 118 7.11 7.73 -6.40
CA VAL A 118 6.02 6.86 -5.95
C VAL A 118 5.55 7.38 -4.60
N THR A 119 4.26 7.26 -4.33
CA THR A 119 3.68 7.51 -3.02
C THR A 119 2.86 6.32 -2.60
N THR A 120 3.09 5.87 -1.37
CA THR A 120 2.33 4.77 -0.79
C THR A 120 1.16 5.32 0.02
N LEU A 121 -0.05 4.91 -0.34
CA LEU A 121 -1.24 5.04 0.49
C LEU A 121 -1.50 3.69 1.17
N TRP A 122 -1.49 3.67 2.50
CA TRP A 122 -1.90 2.53 3.29
C TRP A 122 -3.31 2.77 3.83
N VAL A 123 -4.28 2.05 3.27
CA VAL A 123 -5.70 2.20 3.57
C VAL A 123 -6.09 1.29 4.74
N ALA A 124 -6.62 1.87 5.82
CA ALA A 124 -7.08 1.13 6.98
C ALA A 124 -8.49 0.55 6.74
N GLY A 125 -8.59 -0.76 6.54
CA GLY A 125 -9.88 -1.46 6.46
C GLY A 125 -10.49 -1.73 7.84
N THR A 126 -9.65 -1.90 8.85
CA THR A 126 -10.01 -1.99 10.27
C THR A 126 -9.24 -0.96 11.08
N ASP A 127 -9.60 -0.79 12.36
CA ASP A 127 -8.72 -0.10 13.31
C ASP A 127 -7.32 -0.77 13.31
N SER A 128 -6.30 0.07 13.29
CA SER A 128 -4.89 -0.30 13.37
C SER A 128 -4.31 0.37 14.61
N LYS A 129 -3.95 -0.43 15.61
CA LYS A 129 -3.52 -0.02 16.95
C LYS A 129 -2.18 -0.64 17.29
N ILE A 130 -1.55 -0.18 18.36
CA ILE A 130 -0.29 -0.76 18.84
C ILE A 130 -0.44 -2.26 19.08
N GLU A 131 -1.52 -2.70 19.72
CA GLU A 131 -1.71 -4.10 20.13
C GLU A 131 -1.95 -5.05 18.95
N ASN A 132 -2.53 -4.55 17.86
CA ASN A 132 -2.76 -5.34 16.65
C ASN A 132 -1.69 -5.11 15.56
N GLY A 133 -0.60 -4.44 15.94
CA GLY A 133 0.60 -4.26 15.14
C GLY A 133 0.44 -3.19 14.07
N CYS A 134 0.07 -1.96 14.45
CA CYS A 134 0.07 -0.81 13.55
C CYS A 134 1.43 -0.55 12.91
N MET A 135 1.44 0.27 11.86
CA MET A 135 2.69 0.70 11.23
C MET A 135 3.48 1.57 12.21
N ARG A 136 4.80 1.40 12.18
CA ARG A 136 5.78 2.23 12.88
C ARG A 136 6.66 2.90 11.84
N VAL A 137 6.97 4.16 12.06
CA VAL A 137 7.82 4.97 11.17
C VAL A 137 8.93 5.63 11.97
N LEU A 138 10.07 5.89 11.32
CA LEU A 138 11.09 6.80 11.82
C LEU A 138 11.00 8.12 11.05
N PRO A 139 10.40 9.17 11.64
CA PRO A 139 10.21 10.45 10.94
C PRO A 139 11.53 11.06 10.47
N GLY A 140 11.50 11.76 9.33
CA GLY A 140 12.67 12.46 8.79
C GLY A 140 13.76 11.53 8.22
N THR A 141 13.45 10.25 7.99
CA THR A 141 14.40 9.29 7.40
C THR A 141 14.28 9.17 5.88
N GLN A 142 13.25 9.76 5.26
CA GLN A 142 12.98 9.72 3.82
C GLN A 142 14.11 10.31 2.96
N ASP A 143 14.81 11.33 3.48
CA ASP A 143 15.93 11.99 2.79
C ASP A 143 17.30 11.43 3.22
N LYS A 144 17.32 10.40 4.06
CA LYS A 144 18.56 9.72 4.48
C LYS A 144 18.99 8.69 3.44
N HIS A 145 20.15 8.08 3.68
CA HIS A 145 20.74 7.11 2.78
C HIS A 145 19.80 5.91 2.53
N LEU A 146 19.51 5.64 1.25
CA LEU A 146 18.79 4.45 0.83
C LEU A 146 19.71 3.22 0.91
N LEU A 147 19.34 2.25 1.74
CA LEU A 147 20.11 1.02 1.90
C LEU A 147 20.03 0.15 0.65
N LYS A 148 21.17 -0.41 0.23
CA LYS A 148 21.23 -1.34 -0.90
C LYS A 148 20.99 -2.77 -0.42
N ARG A 149 20.60 -3.67 -1.32
CA ARG A 149 20.34 -5.10 -1.00
C ARG A 149 21.45 -5.75 -0.17
N ARG A 150 22.72 -5.47 -0.48
CA ARG A 150 23.89 -6.01 0.24
C ARG A 150 23.97 -5.58 1.71
N ASP A 151 23.30 -4.50 2.07
CA ASP A 151 23.31 -3.90 3.41
C ASP A 151 22.14 -4.42 4.26
N LEU A 152 21.23 -5.22 3.68
CA LEU A 152 20.07 -5.83 4.35
C LEU A 152 20.38 -7.26 4.83
N MET A 153 19.60 -7.75 5.80
CA MET A 153 19.62 -9.18 6.18
C MET A 153 18.49 -9.95 5.53
N GLU A 154 18.74 -11.23 5.25
CA GLU A 154 17.71 -12.20 4.88
C GLU A 154 16.81 -12.52 6.07
N LEU A 155 15.52 -12.70 5.81
CA LEU A 155 14.49 -12.99 6.80
C LEU A 155 13.74 -14.27 6.45
N ASP A 156 13.33 -14.98 7.48
CA ASP A 156 12.44 -16.14 7.37
C ASP A 156 11.00 -15.66 7.07
N THR A 157 10.53 -15.95 5.85
CA THR A 157 9.19 -15.54 5.38
C THR A 157 8.03 -16.30 6.03
N GLU A 158 8.32 -17.30 6.88
CA GLU A 158 7.34 -17.90 7.78
C GLU A 158 7.13 -17.06 9.06
N LYS A 159 8.04 -16.14 9.37
CA LYS A 159 7.96 -15.24 10.53
C LYS A 159 7.69 -13.78 10.15
N PHE A 160 8.25 -13.35 9.02
CA PHE A 160 8.15 -11.97 8.54
C PHE A 160 7.43 -11.91 7.20
N VAL A 161 6.74 -10.80 6.96
CA VAL A 161 6.05 -10.56 5.69
C VAL A 161 7.04 -10.42 4.53
N LEU A 162 8.21 -9.82 4.79
CA LEU A 162 9.24 -9.56 3.79
C LEU A 162 10.42 -10.52 3.96
N GLY A 163 11.06 -10.89 2.84
CA GLY A 163 12.25 -11.75 2.83
C GLY A 163 13.55 -11.04 3.18
N VAL A 164 13.54 -9.71 3.32
CA VAL A 164 14.68 -8.92 3.79
C VAL A 164 14.24 -7.73 4.63
N GLY A 165 15.16 -7.22 5.45
CA GLY A 165 14.96 -6.00 6.21
C GLY A 165 16.27 -5.42 6.73
N ILE A 166 16.16 -4.26 7.37
CA ILE A 166 17.26 -3.57 8.03
C ILE A 166 17.65 -4.35 9.28
N ARG A 167 18.96 -4.54 9.46
CA ARG A 167 19.51 -5.26 10.62
C ARG A 167 19.20 -4.51 11.91
N PRO A 168 18.86 -5.20 13.02
CA PRO A 168 18.43 -4.51 14.24
C PRO A 168 19.55 -3.72 14.91
N ASP A 169 20.81 -4.09 14.69
CA ASP A 169 22.00 -3.37 15.16
C ASP A 169 22.33 -2.11 14.35
N GLN A 170 21.62 -1.88 13.24
CA GLN A 170 21.81 -0.73 12.35
C GLN A 170 20.67 0.28 12.43
N ILE A 171 19.74 0.07 13.35
CA ILE A 171 18.59 0.93 13.52
C ILE A 171 18.45 1.29 14.99
N ASP A 172 18.35 2.59 15.26
CA ASP A 172 17.89 3.12 16.52
C ASP A 172 16.43 3.50 16.33
N ASP A 173 15.53 2.75 16.95
CA ASP A 173 14.09 2.96 16.85
C ASP A 173 13.48 3.63 18.09
N SER A 174 14.32 4.26 18.93
CA SER A 174 13.88 4.98 20.13
C SER A 174 12.94 6.15 19.84
N GLU A 175 13.10 6.79 18.68
CA GLU A 175 12.26 7.90 18.19
C GLU A 175 11.19 7.42 17.18
N ALA A 176 10.91 6.12 17.13
CA ALA A 176 9.86 5.59 16.27
C ALA A 176 8.47 6.04 16.73
N VAL A 177 7.62 6.35 15.76
CA VAL A 177 6.22 6.72 15.98
C VAL A 177 5.30 5.60 15.53
N ASP A 178 4.40 5.17 16.41
CA ASP A 178 3.30 4.27 16.11
C ASP A 178 2.15 5.02 15.42
N LEU A 179 1.75 4.57 14.23
CA LEU A 179 0.68 5.16 13.44
C LEU A 179 -0.64 4.45 13.72
N GLU A 180 -1.32 4.87 14.79
CA GLU A 180 -2.67 4.40 15.08
C GLU A 180 -3.72 5.05 14.16
N LEU A 181 -4.52 4.19 13.53
CA LEU A 181 -5.50 4.55 12.50
C LEU A 181 -6.86 3.94 12.83
N LYS A 182 -7.93 4.67 12.51
CA LYS A 182 -9.29 4.12 12.48
C LYS A 182 -9.60 3.54 11.12
N ALA A 183 -10.54 2.61 11.06
CA ALA A 183 -11.08 2.16 9.78
C ALA A 183 -11.53 3.38 8.95
N GLY A 184 -11.04 3.49 7.72
CA GLY A 184 -11.27 4.62 6.83
C GLY A 184 -10.20 5.72 6.85
N ASP A 185 -9.27 5.70 7.81
CA ASP A 185 -8.07 6.53 7.74
C ASP A 185 -7.08 5.98 6.70
N ILE A 186 -6.21 6.86 6.20
CA ILE A 186 -5.12 6.50 5.31
C ILE A 186 -3.82 7.12 5.83
N SER A 187 -2.78 6.31 6.01
CA SER A 187 -1.42 6.85 6.13
C SER A 187 -0.77 6.93 4.76
N ILE A 188 -0.17 8.06 4.46
CA ILE A 188 0.58 8.32 3.23
C ILE A 188 2.06 8.39 3.61
N HIS A 189 2.92 7.66 2.91
CA HIS A 189 4.33 7.63 3.23
C HIS A 189 5.26 7.57 2.02
N ASN A 190 6.43 8.18 2.20
CA ASN A 190 7.49 8.23 1.21
C ASN A 190 8.15 6.85 1.04
N PRO A 191 8.53 6.42 -0.17
CA PRO A 191 9.17 5.12 -0.40
C PRO A 191 10.45 4.91 0.44
N ASN A 192 11.13 5.99 0.81
CA ASN A 192 12.42 5.91 1.48
C ASN A 192 12.33 6.08 3.00
N ILE A 193 11.15 6.38 3.56
CA ILE A 193 11.02 6.43 5.02
C ILE A 193 11.23 5.03 5.60
N ILE A 194 12.03 4.95 6.66
CA ILE A 194 12.21 3.70 7.39
C ILE A 194 10.93 3.40 8.15
N HIS A 195 10.31 2.27 7.83
CA HIS A 195 9.06 1.84 8.45
C HIS A 195 8.98 0.32 8.63
N GLY A 196 8.08 -0.11 9.51
CA GLY A 196 7.89 -1.51 9.88
C GLY A 196 6.57 -1.69 10.63
N SER A 197 6.31 -2.89 11.15
CA SER A 197 5.19 -3.12 12.08
C SER A 197 5.37 -4.38 12.90
N ASN A 198 4.98 -4.33 14.17
CA ASN A 198 5.06 -5.48 15.07
C ASN A 198 4.07 -6.59 14.67
N ALA A 199 4.30 -7.81 15.12
CA ALA A 199 3.34 -8.90 14.97
C ALA A 199 1.99 -8.54 15.63
N ASN A 200 0.89 -9.10 15.12
CA ASN A 200 -0.41 -8.94 15.78
C ASN A 200 -0.55 -9.99 16.89
N THR A 201 -0.51 -9.55 18.14
CA THR A 201 -0.67 -10.39 19.32
C THR A 201 -2.05 -10.27 19.97
N SER A 202 -2.91 -9.40 19.44
CA SER A 202 -4.28 -9.18 19.91
C SER A 202 -5.27 -10.21 19.36
N ASP A 203 -6.52 -10.14 19.85
CA ASP A 203 -7.65 -10.94 19.37
C ASP A 203 -8.37 -10.32 18.18
N GLU A 204 -7.96 -9.13 17.73
CA GLU A 204 -8.59 -8.38 16.65
C GLU A 204 -7.83 -8.52 15.34
N TRP A 205 -8.56 -8.46 14.22
CA TRP A 205 -7.93 -8.35 12.91
C TRP A 205 -7.31 -6.96 12.72
N ARG A 206 -6.19 -6.91 11.99
CA ARG A 206 -5.67 -5.67 11.41
C ARG A 206 -5.63 -5.83 9.90
N VAL A 207 -6.56 -5.23 9.19
CA VAL A 207 -6.60 -5.26 7.72
C VAL A 207 -6.23 -3.89 7.18
N GLY A 208 -5.21 -3.86 6.32
CA GLY A 208 -5.03 -2.71 5.45
C GLY A 208 -4.40 -3.07 4.13
N LEU A 209 -4.57 -2.15 3.19
CA LEU A 209 -4.21 -2.30 1.80
C LEU A 209 -3.18 -1.24 1.43
N THR A 210 -1.98 -1.69 1.06
CA THR A 210 -0.92 -0.83 0.56
C THR A 210 -1.10 -0.60 -0.93
N LEU A 211 -1.23 0.65 -1.34
CA LEU A 211 -1.40 1.10 -2.73
C LEU A 211 -0.24 2.01 -3.09
N ARG A 212 0.51 1.65 -4.14
CA ARG A 212 1.70 2.39 -4.59
C ARG A 212 1.38 3.09 -5.89
N TYR A 213 1.06 4.37 -5.80
CA TYR A 213 0.76 5.20 -6.95
C TYR A 213 2.02 5.85 -7.47
N ILE A 214 2.17 5.87 -8.80
CA ILE A 214 3.27 6.49 -9.52
C ILE A 214 2.72 7.49 -10.53
N PRO A 215 3.45 8.60 -10.82
CA PRO A 215 3.18 9.35 -12.02
C PRO A 215 3.45 8.46 -13.23
N THR A 216 2.72 8.64 -14.33
CA THR A 216 2.96 7.84 -15.55
C THR A 216 4.34 8.08 -16.17
N SER A 217 5.04 9.14 -15.76
CA SER A 217 6.43 9.44 -16.13
C SER A 217 7.45 8.53 -15.45
N THR A 218 7.10 7.84 -14.37
CA THR A 218 7.96 6.86 -13.71
C THR A 218 8.02 5.58 -14.51
N TRP A 219 9.20 5.22 -14.99
CA TRP A 219 9.42 3.94 -15.66
C TRP A 219 9.59 2.82 -14.63
N VAL A 220 8.88 1.71 -14.85
CA VAL A 220 9.06 0.48 -14.08
C VAL A 220 9.99 -0.44 -14.84
N ASN A 221 11.27 -0.47 -14.45
CA ASN A 221 12.32 -1.27 -15.07
C ASN A 221 12.24 -2.74 -14.61
N LYS A 222 11.11 -3.39 -14.93
CA LYS A 222 10.83 -4.79 -14.62
C LYS A 222 10.06 -5.43 -15.77
N GLU A 223 10.65 -6.48 -16.33
CA GLU A 223 10.04 -7.23 -17.42
C GLU A 223 8.63 -7.73 -17.03
N GLU A 224 7.71 -7.62 -17.99
CA GLU A 224 6.32 -8.08 -17.89
C GLU A 224 5.47 -7.45 -16.76
N HIS A 225 6.01 -6.48 -16.01
CA HIS A 225 5.25 -5.80 -14.95
C HIS A 225 4.20 -4.87 -15.56
N LYS A 226 2.93 -5.15 -15.29
CA LYS A 226 1.80 -4.36 -15.76
C LYS A 226 1.29 -3.42 -14.68
N ASN A 227 1.39 -2.12 -14.92
CA ASN A 227 0.75 -1.10 -14.09
C ASN A 227 -0.75 -1.03 -14.38
N ILE A 228 -1.53 -0.42 -13.50
CA ILE A 228 -2.95 -0.09 -13.78
C ILE A 228 -3.02 1.40 -14.05
N LEU A 229 -3.43 1.82 -15.25
CA LEU A 229 -3.66 3.24 -15.55
C LEU A 229 -4.99 3.67 -14.92
N LEU A 230 -5.00 4.78 -14.18
CA LEU A 230 -6.16 5.18 -13.37
C LEU A 230 -6.70 6.56 -13.70
N ARG A 231 -5.82 7.56 -13.85
CA ARG A 231 -6.20 8.95 -14.14
C ARG A 231 -5.18 9.57 -15.09
N GLY A 232 -5.63 10.47 -15.95
CA GLY A 232 -4.76 11.18 -16.90
C GLY A 232 -4.28 10.30 -18.05
N GLU A 233 -3.14 10.66 -18.62
CA GLU A 233 -2.62 10.09 -19.87
C GLU A 233 -1.30 9.35 -19.65
N LYS A 234 -0.96 8.42 -20.55
CA LYS A 234 0.36 7.78 -20.56
C LYS A 234 1.42 8.79 -21.01
N THR A 235 2.51 8.91 -20.27
CA THR A 235 3.63 9.77 -20.66
C THR A 235 4.33 9.24 -21.92
N GLU A 236 4.42 10.08 -22.95
CA GLU A 236 5.11 9.74 -24.20
C GLU A 236 6.59 9.40 -23.94
N GLY A 237 7.09 8.33 -24.57
CA GLY A 237 8.47 7.89 -24.43
C GLY A 237 8.76 7.00 -23.23
N VAL A 238 7.83 6.85 -22.27
CA VAL A 238 7.98 5.94 -21.12
C VAL A 238 7.38 4.57 -21.47
N GLN A 239 8.21 3.54 -21.46
CA GLN A 239 7.86 2.19 -21.94
C GLN A 239 7.26 1.30 -20.84
N ASN A 240 6.24 1.80 -20.16
CA ASN A 240 5.49 1.00 -19.19
C ASN A 240 4.48 0.08 -19.88
N LEU A 241 4.29 -1.13 -19.33
CA LEU A 241 3.15 -1.98 -19.67
C LEU A 241 1.98 -1.66 -18.75
N TYR A 242 0.77 -1.77 -19.30
CA TYR A 242 -0.46 -1.53 -18.55
C TYR A 242 -1.38 -2.75 -18.65
N ALA A 243 -2.04 -3.07 -17.54
CA ALA A 243 -3.06 -4.11 -17.49
C ALA A 243 -4.30 -3.64 -18.25
N ASP A 244 -4.89 -4.56 -19.00
CA ASP A 244 -6.21 -4.36 -19.57
C ASP A 244 -7.24 -4.29 -18.44
N ARG A 245 -8.33 -3.56 -18.69
CA ARG A 245 -9.47 -3.52 -17.77
C ARG A 245 -10.02 -4.95 -17.62
N PRO A 246 -10.06 -5.52 -16.40
CA PRO A 246 -10.55 -6.87 -16.20
C PRO A 246 -12.06 -6.94 -16.32
N ARG A 247 -12.54 -8.14 -16.67
CA ARG A 247 -13.96 -8.45 -16.68
C ARG A 247 -14.40 -9.06 -15.35
N PHE A 248 -15.53 -8.62 -14.82
CA PHE A 248 -16.25 -9.28 -13.75
C PHE A 248 -16.89 -10.58 -14.22
N VAL A 249 -16.71 -11.62 -13.41
CA VAL A 249 -17.16 -12.97 -13.67
C VAL A 249 -17.78 -13.48 -12.38
N GLU A 250 -19.07 -13.77 -12.44
CA GLU A 250 -19.83 -14.23 -11.27
C GLU A 250 -19.17 -15.48 -10.68
N ARG A 251 -19.08 -15.54 -9.34
CA ARG A 251 -18.46 -16.64 -8.56
C ARG A 251 -16.95 -16.76 -8.70
N GLU A 252 -16.34 -16.19 -9.73
CA GLU A 252 -14.88 -16.09 -9.86
C GLU A 252 -14.31 -14.85 -9.19
N HIS A 253 -15.10 -13.79 -9.04
CA HIS A 253 -14.73 -12.54 -8.38
C HIS A 253 -15.69 -12.21 -7.23
N MET A 254 -15.21 -11.46 -6.23
CA MET A 254 -16.08 -10.95 -5.17
C MET A 254 -17.09 -9.96 -5.78
N PRO A 255 -18.40 -10.10 -5.53
CA PRO A 255 -19.37 -9.09 -5.95
C PRO A 255 -19.11 -7.75 -5.26
N PHE A 256 -19.29 -6.65 -5.99
CA PHE A 256 -19.17 -5.29 -5.47
C PHE A 256 -20.16 -4.35 -6.13
N GLU A 257 -20.38 -3.18 -5.53
CA GLU A 257 -21.30 -2.19 -6.09
C GLU A 257 -20.85 -1.78 -7.50
N GLY A 258 -21.77 -1.86 -8.48
CA GLY A 258 -21.46 -1.53 -9.86
C GLY A 258 -20.71 -2.62 -10.65
N CYS A 259 -20.48 -3.82 -10.09
CA CYS A 259 -19.81 -4.92 -10.81
C CYS A 259 -20.45 -5.29 -12.16
N GLY A 260 -21.75 -5.01 -12.36
CA GLY A 260 -22.44 -5.18 -13.64
C GLY A 260 -21.89 -4.32 -14.79
N GLN A 261 -21.17 -3.23 -14.48
CA GLN A 261 -20.49 -2.37 -15.46
C GLN A 261 -19.12 -2.93 -15.89
N TRP A 262 -18.71 -4.07 -15.34
CA TRP A 262 -17.43 -4.72 -15.62
C TRP A 262 -17.63 -6.01 -16.41
N ASN A 263 -18.81 -6.23 -17.01
CA ASN A 263 -19.15 -7.50 -17.67
C ASN A 263 -18.63 -7.64 -19.11
N ASP A 264 -18.12 -6.56 -19.72
CA ASP A 264 -17.68 -6.49 -21.11
C ASP A 264 -16.16 -6.27 -21.22
#